data_AF-A0A370ANC6-F1
#
_entry.id   AF-A0A370ANC6-F1
#
_cell.length_a   1.000
_cell.length_b   1.000
_cell.length_c   1.000
_cell.angle_alpha   90.00
_cell.angle_beta   90.00
_cell.angle_gamma   90.00
#
_symmetry.space_group_name_H-M   'P 1'
#
loop_
_entity.id
_entity.type
_entity.pdbx_description
1 polymer ?
#
loop_
_entity_poly.entity_id
_entity_poly.type
_entity_poly.pdbx_seq_one_letter_code
_entity_poly.pdbx_strand_id
1 'polypeptide(L)'
;MRGDVRVRVIGPDGFVRLRRPSLIRRILGLPGRPMDQCFHNVVTAQGDALLANLAVGGGMTVVDSANGHIEVGTGWTGLSPKDNTGCNTPVGNRQGMDADYPKTKGLFGESTDDKACYRATFPSGSLSATGIDEAALMNASAAGVCLAYAQITPEVNIGANDILQIDWEITFYGT
;
A
#
# COMPACT_ATOMS: atom_id res chain seq x y z
N MET A 1 2.14 -17.02 1.71
CA MET A 1 2.75 -15.69 1.47
C MET A 1 2.31 -14.75 2.58
N ARG A 2 3.18 -13.85 3.01
CA ARG A 2 2.84 -12.75 3.93
C ARG A 2 3.32 -11.48 3.28
N GLY A 3 2.52 -10.44 3.31
CA GLY A 3 2.98 -9.12 2.96
C GLY A 3 2.70 -8.13 4.07
N ASP A 4 3.48 -7.08 4.03
CA ASP A 4 3.36 -5.95 4.92
C ASP A 4 3.21 -4.70 4.06
N VAL A 5 2.27 -3.83 4.42
CA VAL A 5 2.11 -2.51 3.79
C VAL A 5 2.49 -1.45 4.81
N ARG A 6 3.34 -0.52 4.41
CA ARG A 6 3.72 0.65 5.19
C ARG A 6 3.13 1.90 4.56
N VAL A 7 2.46 2.69 5.39
CA VAL A 7 1.78 3.92 4.99
C VAL A 7 2.44 5.09 5.68
N ARG A 8 2.88 6.09 4.91
CA ARG A 8 3.53 7.29 5.43
C ARG A 8 2.90 8.55 4.85
N VAL A 9 2.57 9.51 5.72
CA VAL A 9 2.18 10.87 5.32
C VAL A 9 3.31 11.84 5.59
N ILE A 10 3.75 12.53 4.55
CA ILE A 10 4.83 13.51 4.59
C ILE A 10 4.22 14.90 4.38
N GLY A 11 4.56 15.84 5.26
CA GLY A 11 4.11 17.22 5.18
C GLY A 11 4.86 18.02 4.12
N PRO A 12 4.43 19.26 3.84
CA PRO A 12 5.09 20.15 2.89
C PRO A 12 6.51 20.54 3.32
N ASP A 13 6.84 20.37 4.60
CA ASP A 13 8.17 20.55 5.18
C ASP A 13 9.11 19.35 4.96
N GLY A 14 8.63 18.28 4.32
CA GLY A 14 9.38 17.06 4.08
C GLY A 14 9.46 16.12 5.29
N PHE A 15 8.85 16.48 6.43
CA PHE A 15 8.82 15.64 7.63
C PHE A 15 7.57 14.78 7.68
N VAL A 16 7.65 13.63 8.36
CA VAL A 16 6.49 12.78 8.60
C VAL A 16 5.48 13.53 9.47
N ARG A 17 4.23 13.65 9.00
CA ARG A 17 3.18 14.32 9.75
C ARG A 17 2.89 13.62 11.06
N LEU A 18 2.54 14.40 12.08
CA LEU A 18 2.08 13.88 13.36
C LEU A 18 0.55 13.85 13.40
N ARG A 19 -0.01 12.75 13.92
CA ARG A 19 -1.43 12.68 14.26
C ARG A 19 -1.76 13.66 15.37
N ARG A 20 -3.00 14.16 15.41
CA ARG A 20 -3.46 14.95 16.55
C ARG A 20 -3.28 14.14 17.85
N PRO A 21 -2.62 14.70 18.89
CA PRO A 21 -2.42 13.99 20.14
C PRO A 21 -3.77 13.69 20.80
N SER A 22 -3.88 12.51 21.43
CA SER A 22 -5.05 12.18 22.25
C SER A 22 -5.16 13.13 23.45
N LEU A 23 -6.35 13.21 24.05
CA LEU A 23 -6.62 14.12 25.16
C LEU A 23 -5.59 13.97 26.30
N ILE A 24 -5.24 12.72 26.63
CA ILE A 24 -4.23 12.38 27.66
C ILE A 24 -2.84 12.90 27.25
N ARG A 25 -2.40 12.66 26.01
CA ARG A 25 -1.11 13.16 25.53
C ARG A 25 -1.06 14.68 25.50
N ARG A 26 -2.17 15.31 25.13
CA ARG A 26 -2.29 16.77 25.14
C ARG A 26 -2.17 17.33 26.56
N ILE A 27 -2.79 16.69 27.55
CA ILE A 27 -2.69 17.07 28.97
C ILE A 27 -1.24 16.88 29.48
N LEU A 28 -0.54 15.84 29.01
CA LEU A 28 0.85 15.57 29.38
C LEU A 28 1.89 16.35 28.56
N GLY A 29 1.48 17.24 27.66
CA GLY A 29 2.39 17.99 26.77
C GLY A 29 3.16 17.11 25.77
N LEU A 30 2.72 15.88 25.54
CA LEU A 30 3.38 14.93 24.66
C LEU A 30 2.94 15.14 23.20
N PRO A 31 3.89 15.07 22.23
CA PRO A 31 3.57 15.24 20.82
C PRO A 31 2.69 14.11 20.28
N GLY A 32 2.07 14.40 19.15
CA GLY A 32 1.38 13.43 18.32
C GLY A 32 2.26 12.25 17.90
N ARG A 33 1.65 11.11 17.55
CA ARG A 33 2.40 9.99 16.98
C ARG A 33 2.66 10.25 15.48
N PRO A 34 3.84 9.88 14.94
CA PRO A 34 4.08 9.94 13.50
C PRO A 34 3.05 9.13 12.70
N MET A 35 2.66 9.67 11.55
CA MET A 35 1.84 9.00 10.54
C MET A 35 2.75 8.14 9.65
N ASP A 36 3.36 7.13 10.28
CA ASP A 36 4.22 6.13 9.64
C ASP A 36 3.95 4.80 10.33
N GLN A 37 3.24 3.91 9.64
CA GLN A 37 2.70 2.69 10.23
C GLN A 37 2.79 1.53 9.25
N CYS A 38 2.94 0.32 9.78
CA CYS A 38 3.07 -0.92 9.01
C CYS A 38 1.95 -1.88 9.42
N PHE A 39 1.34 -2.55 8.45
CA PHE A 39 0.18 -3.44 8.61
C PHE A 39 0.37 -4.72 7.82
N HIS A 40 -0.30 -5.79 8.24
CA HIS A 40 -0.34 -7.02 7.45
C HIS A 40 -1.31 -6.85 6.28
N ASN A 41 -0.94 -7.43 5.15
CA ASN A 41 -1.83 -7.54 4.01
C ASN A 41 -2.48 -8.92 3.91
N VAL A 42 -3.40 -9.01 2.96
CA VAL A 42 -3.93 -10.25 2.43
C VAL A 42 -3.65 -10.26 0.92
N VAL A 43 -2.92 -11.27 0.44
CA VAL A 43 -2.88 -11.58 -0.99
C VAL A 43 -4.26 -12.10 -1.37
N THR A 44 -4.89 -11.50 -2.37
CA THR A 44 -6.25 -11.86 -2.77
C THR A 44 -6.23 -13.21 -3.53
N ALA A 45 -7.38 -13.84 -3.71
CA ALA A 45 -7.53 -15.04 -4.53
C ALA A 45 -7.15 -14.78 -5.99
N GLN A 46 -7.45 -13.59 -6.52
CA GLN A 46 -7.02 -13.19 -7.86
C GLN A 46 -5.51 -12.95 -7.92
N GLY A 47 -4.92 -12.45 -6.84
CA GLY A 47 -3.48 -12.31 -6.67
C GLY A 47 -2.76 -13.65 -6.61
N ASP A 48 -3.29 -14.61 -5.84
CA ASP A 48 -2.79 -15.99 -5.80
C ASP A 48 -2.83 -16.62 -7.21
N ALA A 49 -3.93 -16.43 -7.95
CA ALA A 49 -4.06 -16.90 -9.33
C ALA A 49 -3.07 -16.23 -10.29
N LEU A 50 -2.85 -14.91 -10.15
CA LEU A 50 -1.88 -14.16 -10.93
C LEU A 50 -0.46 -14.69 -10.70
N LEU A 51 -0.07 -14.89 -9.44
CA LEU A 51 1.25 -15.40 -9.06
C LEU A 51 1.45 -16.84 -9.52
N ALA A 52 0.43 -17.70 -9.41
CA ALA A 52 0.48 -19.06 -9.92
C ALA A 52 0.65 -19.11 -11.44
N ASN A 53 -0.13 -18.28 -12.17
CA ASN A 53 -0.01 -18.18 -13.62
C ASN A 53 1.37 -17.71 -14.05
N LEU A 54 1.96 -16.77 -13.30
CA LEU A 54 3.33 -16.31 -13.52
C LEU A 54 4.38 -17.40 -13.31
N ALA A 55 4.26 -18.17 -12.23
CA ALA A 55 5.20 -19.24 -11.90
C ALA A 55 5.27 -20.33 -12.97
N VAL A 56 4.17 -20.56 -13.71
CA VAL A 56 4.11 -21.53 -14.81
C VAL A 56 4.37 -20.91 -16.19
N GLY A 57 4.75 -19.63 -16.26
CA GLY A 57 5.05 -18.93 -17.51
C GLY A 57 3.81 -18.55 -18.34
N GLY A 58 2.65 -18.39 -17.70
CA GLY A 58 1.43 -17.94 -18.35
C GLY A 58 1.45 -16.44 -18.72
N GLY A 59 0.52 -16.01 -19.57
CA GLY A 59 0.52 -14.67 -20.19
C GLY A 59 -0.31 -13.59 -19.48
N MET A 60 -0.58 -13.69 -18.18
CA MET A 60 -1.35 -12.66 -17.47
C MET A 60 -0.47 -11.43 -17.22
N THR A 61 -1.06 -10.24 -17.36
CA THR A 61 -0.40 -8.97 -17.03
C THR A 61 -0.04 -8.90 -15.56
N VAL A 62 1.23 -8.66 -15.28
CA VAL A 62 1.82 -8.70 -13.95
C VAL A 62 1.77 -7.33 -13.28
N VAL A 63 2.00 -7.29 -11.96
CA VAL A 63 2.30 -6.02 -11.26
C VAL A 63 3.79 -5.73 -11.45
N ASP A 64 4.14 -5.10 -12.56
CA ASP A 64 5.51 -4.62 -12.88
C ASP A 64 5.57 -3.08 -12.87
N SER A 65 6.67 -2.50 -13.36
CA SER A 65 6.87 -1.05 -13.39
C SER A 65 5.94 -0.32 -14.37
N ALA A 66 5.40 -1.01 -15.38
CA ALA A 66 4.50 -0.43 -16.37
C ALA A 66 3.03 -0.58 -15.99
N ASN A 67 2.69 -1.66 -15.28
CA ASN A 67 1.33 -2.07 -15.00
C ASN A 67 0.97 -1.97 -13.52
N GLY A 68 1.96 -1.87 -12.63
CA GLY A 68 1.76 -1.78 -11.19
C GLY A 68 1.18 -0.43 -10.76
N HIS A 69 0.12 -0.48 -9.97
CA HIS A 69 -0.51 0.70 -9.39
C HIS A 69 -0.91 0.44 -7.93
N ILE A 70 -0.96 1.49 -7.11
CA ILE A 70 -1.55 1.46 -5.78
C ILE A 70 -2.85 2.26 -5.78
N GLU A 71 -3.92 1.62 -5.33
CA GLU A 71 -5.21 2.23 -5.04
C GLU A 71 -5.32 2.44 -3.53
N VAL A 72 -5.92 3.57 -3.13
CA VAL A 72 -6.26 3.86 -1.73
C VAL A 72 -7.74 4.16 -1.64
N GLY A 73 -8.35 3.87 -0.50
CA GLY A 73 -9.79 4.01 -0.36
C GLY A 73 -10.27 4.20 1.08
N THR A 74 -11.59 4.19 1.21
CA THR A 74 -12.32 4.26 2.47
C THR A 74 -13.39 3.18 2.56
N GLY A 75 -13.86 2.91 3.79
CA GLY A 75 -15.01 2.02 3.99
C GLY A 75 -14.60 0.58 4.21
N TRP A 76 -13.44 0.36 4.84
CA TRP A 76 -13.07 -0.94 5.34
C TRP A 76 -14.11 -1.47 6.35
N THR A 77 -14.54 -2.73 6.21
CA THR A 77 -15.75 -3.25 6.89
C THR A 77 -15.50 -4.20 8.06
N GLY A 78 -14.25 -4.49 8.44
CA GLY A 78 -13.97 -5.40 9.56
C GLY A 78 -13.07 -6.58 9.22
N LEU A 79 -12.93 -6.91 7.93
CA LEU A 79 -12.15 -8.04 7.44
C LEU A 79 -11.46 -7.63 6.13
N SER A 80 -10.24 -8.13 5.89
CA SER A 80 -9.57 -8.05 4.59
C SER A 80 -9.91 -9.31 3.77
N PRO A 81 -10.95 -9.27 2.93
CA PRO A 81 -11.44 -10.45 2.24
C PRO A 81 -10.42 -10.89 1.18
N LYS A 82 -10.26 -12.21 0.98
CA LYS A 82 -9.41 -12.70 -0.11
C LYS A 82 -10.04 -12.45 -1.48
N ASP A 83 -11.34 -12.21 -1.57
CA ASP A 83 -12.07 -11.97 -2.82
C ASP A 83 -12.12 -10.49 -3.24
N ASN A 84 -11.45 -9.58 -2.50
CA ASN A 84 -11.40 -8.19 -2.88
C ASN A 84 -10.77 -7.99 -4.27
N THR A 85 -11.43 -7.17 -5.08
CA THR A 85 -10.97 -6.75 -6.42
C THR A 85 -10.36 -5.35 -6.42
N GLY A 86 -10.28 -4.71 -5.25
CA GLY A 86 -9.80 -3.35 -5.05
C GLY A 86 -10.20 -2.83 -3.67
N CYS A 87 -10.08 -1.53 -3.47
CA CYS A 87 -10.65 -0.81 -2.34
C CYS A 87 -12.18 -0.80 -2.42
N ASN A 88 -12.86 -0.87 -1.26
CA ASN A 88 -14.32 -0.80 -1.18
C ASN A 88 -14.85 0.53 -1.72
N THR A 89 -14.22 1.64 -1.33
CA THR A 89 -14.51 2.97 -1.87
C THR A 89 -13.21 3.64 -2.30
N PRO A 90 -12.76 3.42 -3.56
CA PRO A 90 -11.54 4.06 -4.07
C PRO A 90 -11.63 5.59 -3.99
N VAL A 91 -10.53 6.23 -3.58
CA VAL A 91 -10.42 7.69 -3.54
C VAL A 91 -9.28 8.16 -4.42
N GLY A 92 -9.60 9.08 -5.33
CA GLY A 92 -8.67 9.56 -6.35
C GLY A 92 -8.35 8.52 -7.42
N ASN A 93 -7.31 8.80 -8.20
CA ASN A 93 -6.81 7.86 -9.19
C ASN A 93 -5.78 6.91 -8.57
N ARG A 94 -5.63 5.72 -9.15
CA ARG A 94 -4.55 4.82 -8.77
C ARG A 94 -3.20 5.46 -9.12
N GLN A 95 -2.24 5.36 -8.22
CA GLN A 95 -0.90 5.89 -8.42
C GLN A 95 0.00 4.81 -9.01
N GLY A 96 0.65 5.12 -10.14
CA GLY A 96 1.65 4.23 -10.74
C GLY A 96 2.87 4.04 -9.83
N MET A 97 3.60 2.95 -10.04
CA MET A 97 4.82 2.67 -9.29
C MET A 97 5.85 3.80 -9.45
N ASP A 98 6.59 4.06 -8.37
CA ASP A 98 7.77 4.90 -8.41
C ASP A 98 8.83 4.26 -9.32
N ALA A 99 9.75 5.07 -9.85
CA ALA A 99 10.88 4.58 -10.62
C ALA A 99 11.65 3.50 -9.83
N ASP A 100 12.14 2.49 -10.56
CA ASP A 100 12.85 1.32 -10.01
C ASP A 100 12.01 0.37 -9.14
N TYR A 101 10.67 0.52 -9.12
CA TYR A 101 9.74 -0.43 -8.51
C TYR A 101 8.85 -1.11 -9.57
N PRO A 102 8.48 -2.39 -9.36
CA PRO A 102 8.88 -3.23 -8.24
C PRO A 102 10.33 -3.72 -8.34
N LYS A 103 10.89 -4.14 -7.20
CA LYS A 103 12.23 -4.72 -7.11
C LYS A 103 12.31 -5.78 -6.02
N THR A 104 13.31 -6.65 -6.09
CA THR A 104 13.66 -7.52 -4.95
C THR A 104 14.28 -6.69 -3.83
N LYS A 105 14.05 -7.08 -2.57
CA LYS A 105 14.63 -6.36 -1.42
C LYS A 105 16.14 -6.62 -1.30
N GLY A 106 16.56 -7.86 -1.53
CA GLY A 106 17.96 -8.27 -1.59
C GLY A 106 18.39 -8.72 -2.98
N LEU A 107 19.70 -8.92 -3.13
CA LEU A 107 20.29 -9.61 -4.28
C LEU A 107 20.09 -11.13 -4.13
N PHE A 108 20.09 -11.85 -5.24
CA PHE A 108 19.97 -13.30 -5.23
C PHE A 108 21.02 -13.97 -4.33
N GLY A 109 20.57 -14.82 -3.41
CA GLY A 109 21.39 -15.48 -2.40
C GLY A 109 21.47 -14.75 -1.06
N GLU A 110 20.85 -13.58 -0.91
CA GLU A 110 20.75 -12.86 0.36
C GLU A 110 19.48 -13.23 1.14
N SER A 111 19.47 -12.99 2.45
CA SER A 111 18.35 -13.32 3.35
C SER A 111 17.02 -12.58 3.08
N THR A 112 16.98 -11.72 2.07
CA THR A 112 15.78 -10.94 1.69
C THR A 112 15.52 -10.98 0.19
N ASP A 113 16.11 -11.95 -0.53
CA ASP A 113 15.85 -12.16 -1.95
C ASP A 113 14.46 -12.78 -2.22
N ASP A 114 13.80 -13.26 -1.16
CA ASP A 114 12.44 -13.78 -1.12
C ASP A 114 11.35 -12.70 -1.03
N LYS A 115 11.72 -11.42 -1.16
CA LYS A 115 10.82 -10.27 -0.96
C LYS A 115 10.71 -9.40 -2.20
N ALA A 116 9.49 -9.25 -2.71
CA ALA A 116 9.15 -8.23 -3.70
C ALA A 116 8.68 -6.95 -2.99
N CYS A 117 9.30 -5.84 -3.36
CA CYS A 117 8.98 -4.51 -2.86
C CYS A 117 8.30 -3.70 -3.96
N TYR A 118 7.24 -2.99 -3.59
CA TYR A 118 6.49 -2.06 -4.41
C TYR A 118 6.45 -0.71 -3.69
N ARG A 119 6.42 0.39 -4.44
CA ARG A 119 6.23 1.71 -3.89
C ARG A 119 5.46 2.57 -4.88
N ALA A 120 4.50 3.32 -4.35
CA ALA A 120 3.89 4.43 -5.07
C ALA A 120 3.84 5.67 -4.18
N THR A 121 4.24 6.80 -4.74
CA THR A 121 4.18 8.11 -4.10
C THR A 121 3.10 8.95 -4.76
N PHE A 122 2.04 9.28 -4.01
CA PHE A 122 1.04 10.26 -4.40
C PHE A 122 1.63 11.66 -4.13
N PRO A 123 2.04 12.42 -5.16
CA PRO A 123 2.66 13.72 -4.95
C PRO A 123 1.65 14.73 -4.42
N SER A 124 2.15 15.83 -3.85
CA SER A 124 1.32 16.97 -3.45
C SER A 124 0.37 17.37 -4.59
N GLY A 125 -0.90 17.54 -4.26
CA GLY A 125 -1.96 17.97 -5.17
C GLY A 125 -2.60 16.83 -5.97
N SER A 126 -2.04 15.63 -5.96
CA SER A 126 -2.63 14.47 -6.66
C SER A 126 -3.81 13.83 -5.92
N LEU A 127 -3.85 14.00 -4.60
CA LEU A 127 -4.86 13.40 -3.74
C LEU A 127 -5.11 14.29 -2.51
N SER A 128 -6.38 14.43 -2.12
CA SER A 128 -6.80 15.10 -0.89
C SER A 128 -8.02 14.36 -0.35
N ALA A 129 -7.86 13.67 0.77
CA ALA A 129 -8.84 12.73 1.27
C ALA A 129 -8.79 12.59 2.79
N THR A 130 -9.95 12.33 3.37
CA THR A 130 -10.10 12.05 4.80
C THR A 130 -10.59 10.63 5.01
N GLY A 131 -10.05 9.95 6.01
CA GLY A 131 -10.49 8.61 6.42
C GLY A 131 -9.95 7.47 5.57
N ILE A 132 -8.78 7.63 4.93
CA ILE A 132 -8.15 6.55 4.15
C ILE A 132 -7.87 5.38 5.10
N ASP A 133 -8.58 4.27 4.93
CA ASP A 133 -8.54 3.11 5.82
C ASP A 133 -8.22 1.78 5.10
N GLU A 134 -7.92 1.85 3.80
CA GLU A 134 -7.58 0.70 2.97
C GLU A 134 -6.64 1.06 1.81
N ALA A 135 -5.86 0.08 1.36
CA ALA A 135 -5.07 0.14 0.15
C ALA A 135 -5.08 -1.19 -0.61
N ALA A 136 -4.93 -1.11 -1.93
CA ALA A 136 -4.86 -2.26 -2.82
C ALA A 136 -3.70 -2.13 -3.82
N LEU A 137 -2.99 -3.22 -4.04
CA LEU A 137 -1.95 -3.36 -5.06
C LEU A 137 -2.57 -3.93 -6.34
N MET A 138 -2.51 -3.18 -7.43
CA MET A 138 -3.26 -3.41 -8.67
C MET A 138 -2.32 -3.59 -9.86
N ASN A 139 -2.73 -4.38 -10.86
CA ASN A 139 -1.99 -4.57 -12.11
C ASN A 139 -2.48 -3.67 -13.28
N ALA A 140 -3.27 -2.63 -13.01
CA ALA A 140 -3.69 -1.65 -14.01
C ALA A 140 -4.15 -0.34 -13.36
N SER A 141 -4.08 0.76 -14.13
CA SER A 141 -4.54 2.10 -13.74
C SER A 141 -6.05 2.20 -13.54
N ALA A 142 -6.82 1.32 -14.17
CA ALA A 142 -8.26 1.14 -13.98
C ALA A 142 -8.67 -0.30 -14.35
N ALA A 143 -9.76 -0.82 -13.77
CA ALA A 143 -10.34 -2.14 -14.08
C ALA A 143 -9.35 -3.34 -14.04
N GLY A 144 -8.31 -3.24 -13.20
CA GLY A 144 -7.30 -4.29 -13.01
C GLY A 144 -7.64 -5.35 -11.97
N VAL A 145 -6.80 -6.37 -11.91
CA VAL A 145 -6.75 -7.39 -10.86
C VAL A 145 -6.07 -6.83 -9.62
N CYS A 146 -6.67 -7.09 -8.46
CA CYS A 146 -6.05 -6.81 -7.17
C CYS A 146 -5.13 -7.96 -6.80
N LEU A 147 -3.83 -7.70 -6.67
CA LEU A 147 -2.86 -8.67 -6.19
C LEU A 147 -2.94 -8.81 -4.67
N ALA A 148 -3.01 -7.69 -3.97
CA ALA A 148 -3.05 -7.68 -2.52
C ALA A 148 -3.86 -6.50 -1.99
N TYR A 149 -4.48 -6.70 -0.83
CA TYR A 149 -5.33 -5.74 -0.16
C TYR A 149 -4.92 -5.63 1.32
N ALA A 150 -5.01 -4.44 1.90
CA ALA A 150 -4.64 -4.22 3.28
C ALA A 150 -5.52 -3.17 3.95
N GLN A 151 -5.79 -3.40 5.25
CA GLN A 151 -6.34 -2.37 6.13
C GLN A 151 -5.25 -1.36 6.51
N ILE A 152 -5.62 -0.09 6.56
CA ILE A 152 -4.83 1.00 7.13
C ILE A 152 -5.46 1.40 8.46
N THR A 153 -4.77 1.13 9.57
CA THR A 153 -5.32 1.43 10.90
C THR A 153 -4.31 2.00 11.89
N PRO A 154 -4.56 3.18 12.49
CA PRO A 154 -5.71 4.06 12.26
C PRO A 154 -5.77 4.69 10.86
N GLU A 155 -6.97 5.09 10.45
CA GLU A 155 -7.22 5.79 9.18
C GLU A 155 -6.29 7.00 8.99
N VAL A 156 -6.02 7.37 7.74
CA VAL A 156 -5.07 8.41 7.36
C VAL A 156 -5.81 9.55 6.68
N ASN A 157 -5.47 10.78 7.06
CA ASN A 157 -5.96 12.00 6.43
C ASN A 157 -4.81 12.69 5.71
N ILE A 158 -5.02 13.09 4.47
CA ILE A 158 -4.07 13.87 3.69
C ILE A 158 -4.76 15.10 3.09
N GLY A 159 -4.08 16.24 3.11
CA GLY A 159 -4.49 17.45 2.42
C GLY A 159 -3.73 17.63 1.11
N ALA A 160 -4.13 18.62 0.31
CA ALA A 160 -3.55 18.89 -1.01
C ALA A 160 -2.03 19.18 -0.99
N ASN A 161 -1.46 19.60 0.14
CA ASN A 161 -0.03 19.90 0.26
C ASN A 161 0.80 18.73 0.83
N ASP A 162 0.14 17.62 1.16
CA ASP A 162 0.80 16.46 1.74
C ASP A 162 1.20 15.48 0.63
N ILE A 163 2.21 14.66 0.92
CA ILE A 163 2.60 13.51 0.10
C ILE A 163 2.19 12.24 0.84
N LEU A 164 1.54 11.32 0.13
CA LEU A 164 1.26 9.98 0.65
C LEU A 164 2.18 8.98 -0.03
N GLN A 165 2.99 8.28 0.76
CA GLN A 165 3.82 7.18 0.27
C GLN A 165 3.27 5.87 0.81
N ILE A 166 3.08 4.91 -0.09
CA ILE A 166 2.72 3.52 0.25
C ILE A 166 3.87 2.63 -0.20
N ASP A 167 4.49 1.93 0.76
CA ASP A 167 5.44 0.86 0.50
C ASP A 167 4.75 -0.47 0.72
N TRP A 168 4.90 -1.41 -0.20
CA TRP A 168 4.38 -2.77 -0.06
C TRP A 168 5.51 -3.77 -0.15
N GLU A 169 5.55 -4.72 0.78
CA GLU A 169 6.47 -5.86 0.75
C GLU A 169 5.65 -7.14 0.69
N ILE A 170 5.97 -8.04 -0.24
CA ILE A 170 5.40 -9.39 -0.31
C ILE A 170 6.54 -10.39 -0.15
N THR A 171 6.45 -11.20 0.90
CA THR A 171 7.39 -12.29 1.20
C THR A 171 6.84 -13.61 0.65
N PHE A 172 7.65 -14.25 -0.20
CA PHE A 172 7.39 -15.56 -0.78
C PHE A 172 7.98 -16.65 0.11
N TYR A 173 7.13 -17.35 0.87
CA TYR A 173 7.56 -18.55 1.58
C TYR A 173 7.51 -19.73 0.62
N GLY A 174 8.66 -20.33 0.31
CA GLY A 174 8.72 -21.71 -0.14
C GLY A 174 8.17 -22.59 0.98
N THR A 175 7.22 -23.46 0.65
CA THR A 175 6.67 -24.44 1.60
C THR A 175 7.72 -25.47 1.99
#